data_AF-A0A924BDK5-F1
#
_entry.id   AF-A0A924BDK5-F1
#
_cell.length_a   1.000
_cell.length_b   1.000
_cell.length_c   1.000
_cell.angle_alpha   90.00
_cell.angle_beta   90.00
_cell.angle_gamma   90.00
#
_symmetry.space_group_name_H-M   'P 1'
#
loop_
_entity.id
_entity.type
_entity.pdbx_description
1 polymer ?
#
loop_
_entity_poly.entity_id
_entity_poly.type
_entity_poly.pdbx_seq_one_letter_code
_entity_poly.pdbx_strand_id
1 'polypeptide(L)' 'PAAEGFMAWARAHGAVPRDGLGMLVEQAAEAFLVFRGVRPPSAQVLAELRASLV' A
#
# COMPACT_ATOMS: atom_id res chain seq x y z
N PRO A 1 3.34 11.95 -6.41
CA PRO A 1 3.18 11.30 -5.09
C PRO A 1 4.31 11.70 -4.13
N ALA A 2 4.06 11.76 -2.82
CA ALA A 2 5.08 12.19 -1.83
C ALA A 2 6.36 11.31 -1.84
N ALA A 3 6.24 10.02 -2.16
CA ALA A 3 7.37 9.08 -2.20
C ALA A 3 8.14 9.07 -3.55
N GLU A 4 7.72 9.82 -4.57
CA GLU A 4 8.24 9.69 -5.95
C GLU A 4 9.76 9.91 -6.01
N GLY A 5 10.28 10.93 -5.34
CA GLY A 5 11.72 11.23 -5.34
C GLY A 5 12.58 10.08 -4.82
N PHE A 6 12.17 9.47 -3.70
CA PHE A 6 12.86 8.30 -3.15
C PHE A 6 12.74 7.08 -4.06
N MET A 7 11.55 6.83 -4.62
CA MET A 7 11.34 5.71 -5.53
C MET A 7 12.16 5.86 -6.82
N ALA A 8 12.28 7.07 -7.36
CA ALA A 8 13.12 7.35 -8.53
C ALA A 8 14.60 7.11 -8.23
N TRP A 9 15.09 7.60 -7.09
CA TRP A 9 16.46 7.33 -6.63
C TRP A 9 16.73 5.83 -6.49
N ALA A 10 15.80 5.08 -5.89
CA ALA A 10 15.95 3.63 -5.71
C ALA A 10 16.02 2.89 -7.06
N ARG A 11 15.18 3.25 -8.04
CA ARG A 11 15.24 2.68 -9.40
C ARG A 11 16.57 2.99 -10.08
N ALA A 12 17.08 4.21 -9.93
CA ALA A 12 18.37 4.62 -10.50
C ALA A 12 19.55 3.80 -9.95
N HIS A 13 19.40 3.20 -8.76
CA HIS A 13 20.40 2.33 -8.13
C HIS A 13 20.07 0.83 -8.29
N GLY A 14 19.20 0.46 -9.23
CA GLY A 14 18.89 -0.93 -9.55
C GLY A 14 17.96 -1.64 -8.57
N ALA A 15 17.33 -0.91 -7.64
CA ALA A 15 16.36 -1.48 -6.72
C ALA A 15 14.93 -1.50 -7.31
N VAL A 16 14.08 -2.34 -6.74
CA VAL A 16 12.63 -2.37 -7.02
C VAL A 16 11.90 -1.63 -5.90
N PRO A 17 11.53 -0.34 -6.08
CA PRO A 17 10.87 0.40 -5.02
C PRO A 17 9.43 -0.06 -4.78
N ARG A 18 8.95 0.21 -3.56
CA ARG A 18 7.55 0.10 -3.16
C ARG A 18 7.15 1.39 -2.46
N ASP A 19 5.95 1.86 -2.74
CA ASP A 19 5.33 2.95 -1.99
C ASP A 19 4.77 2.44 -0.64
N GLY A 20 4.25 3.35 0.17
CA GLY A 20 3.63 3.02 1.46
C GLY A 20 2.17 2.54 1.38
N LEU A 21 1.57 2.48 0.19
CA LEU A 21 0.13 2.22 0.07
C LEU A 21 -0.24 0.80 0.50
N GLY A 22 0.60 -0.19 0.18
CA GLY A 22 0.40 -1.56 0.64
C GLY A 22 0.43 -1.67 2.17
N MET A 23 1.41 -1.00 2.80
CA MET A 23 1.52 -0.95 4.27
C MET A 23 0.28 -0.31 4.90
N LEU A 24 -0.22 0.80 4.32
CA LEU A 24 -1.44 1.46 4.78
C LEU A 24 -2.66 0.54 4.73
N VAL A 25 -2.80 -0.29 3.69
CA VAL A 25 -3.94 -1.20 3.58
C VAL A 25 -3.81 -2.37 4.55
N GLU A 26 -2.63 -2.98 4.66
CA GLU A 26 -2.44 -4.14 5.54
C GLU A 26 -2.58 -3.78 7.03
N GLN A 27 -2.09 -2.62 7.47
CA GLN A 27 -2.31 -2.18 8.85
C GLN A 27 -3.80 -1.94 9.15
N ALA A 28 -4.55 -1.41 8.19
CA ALA A 28 -6.00 -1.21 8.33
C ALA A 28 -6.73 -2.55 8.37
N ALA A 29 -6.30 -3.53 7.55
CA ALA A 29 -6.84 -4.88 7.56
C ALA A 29 -6.59 -5.58 8.91
N GLU A 30 -5.41 -5.40 9.50
CA GLU A 30 -5.10 -5.95 10.82
C GLU A 30 -5.94 -5.30 11.91
N ALA A 31 -6.08 -3.97 11.91
CA ALA A 31 -6.98 -3.29 12.85
C ALA A 31 -8.44 -3.74 12.68
N PHE A 32 -8.89 -3.93 11.44
CA PHE A 32 -10.24 -4.42 11.15
C PHE A 32 -10.44 -5.84 11.69
N LEU A 33 -9.45 -6.72 11.57
CA LEU A 33 -9.48 -8.06 12.16
C LEU A 33 -9.60 -7.97 13.69
N VAL A 34 -8.81 -7.12 14.35
CA VAL A 34 -8.87 -6.92 15.80
C VAL A 34 -10.25 -6.46 16.25
N PHE A 35 -10.85 -5.49 15.57
CA PHE A 35 -12.13 -4.90 16.01
C PHE A 35 -13.37 -5.67 15.56
N ARG A 36 -13.30 -6.43 14.46
CA ARG A 36 -14.47 -7.04 13.80
C ARG A 36 -14.38 -8.55 13.69
N GLY A 37 -13.24 -9.16 14.01
CA GLY A 37 -13.02 -10.60 13.91
C GLY A 37 -13.02 -11.15 12.49
N VAL A 38 -12.96 -10.28 11.48
CA VAL A 38 -13.01 -10.63 10.06
C VAL A 38 -11.76 -10.09 9.38
N ARG A 39 -11.06 -10.91 8.60
CA ARG A 39 -9.94 -10.43 7.77
C ARG A 39 -10.49 -9.94 6.43
N PRO A 40 -10.37 -8.64 6.11
CA PRO A 40 -10.89 -8.10 4.85
C PRO A 40 -10.00 -8.52 3.66
N PRO A 41 -10.52 -8.49 2.41
CA PRO A 41 -9.76 -8.79 1.20
C PRO A 41 -8.81 -7.62 0.84
N SER A 42 -7.71 -7.48 1.57
CA SER A 42 -6.77 -6.35 1.47
C SER A 42 -6.19 -6.15 0.06
N ALA A 43 -5.95 -7.21 -0.70
CA ALA A 43 -5.46 -7.13 -2.08
C ALA A 43 -6.46 -6.41 -3.02
N GLN A 44 -7.75 -6.69 -2.87
CA GLN A 44 -8.80 -6.02 -3.64
C GLN A 44 -8.87 -4.54 -3.27
N VAL A 45 -8.88 -4.24 -1.97
CA VAL A 45 -8.92 -2.86 -1.46
C VAL A 45 -7.70 -2.06 -1.96
N LEU A 46 -6.51 -2.67 -1.96
CA LEU A 46 -5.30 -2.04 -2.51
C LEU A 46 -5.43 -1.73 -4.01
N ALA A 47 -6.00 -2.64 -4.79
CA ALA A 47 -6.21 -2.43 -6.22
C ALA A 47 -7.20 -1.28 -6.48
N GLU A 48 -8.31 -1.24 -5.75
CA GLU A 48 -9.32 -0.18 -5.83
C GLU A 48 -8.76 1.19 -5.42
N LEU A 49 -7.97 1.24 -4.34
CA LEU A 49 -7.32 2.48 -3.91
C LEU A 49 -6.31 2.98 -4.95
N ARG A 50 -5.51 2.10 -5.55
CA ARG A 50 -4.60 2.46 -6.65
C ARG A 50 -5.35 3.02 -7.86
N ALA A 51 -6.55 2.52 -8.16
CA ALA A 51 -7.37 3.02 -9.25
C ALA A 51 -8.00 4.39 -8.94
N SER A 52 -8.30 4.69 -7.68
CA SER A 52 -8.91 5.97 -7.25
C SER A 52 -7.93 7.14 -7.10
N LEU A 53 -6.65 6.84 -6.86
CA LEU A 53 -5.60 7.83 -6.68
C LEU A 53 -5.00 8.19 -8.05
N VAL A 54 -5.70 9.05 -8.77
CA VAL A 54 -5.22 9.69 -10.02
C VAL A 54 -4.29 10.85 -9.69
#